data_AF-A0A085MR97-F1
#
_entry.id   AF-A0A085MR97-F1
#
_cell.length_a   1.000
_cell.length_b   1.000
_cell.length_c   1.000
_cell.angle_alpha   90.00
_cell.angle_beta   90.00
_cell.angle_gamma   90.00
#
_symmetry.space_group_name_H-M   'P 1'
#
loop_
_entity.id
_entity.type
_entity.pdbx_description
1 polymer ?
#
loop_
_entity_poly.entity_id
_entity_poly.type
_entity_poly.pdbx_seq_one_letter_code
_entity_poly.pdbx_strand_id
1 'polypeptide(L)' 'MNIRSQEGIKTTVYRKPTHSDKYVHFTSHHPQQVMIGILQGMVDRALAICDPKYLGQELGHIRRTFKENGYPVHLLSTQ' A
#
# COMPACT_ATOMS: atom_id res chain seq x y z
N MET A 1 6.23 -11.96 1.05
CA MET A 1 7.42 -12.81 1.28
C MET A 1 7.24 -13.39 2.66
N ASN A 2 7.40 -14.70 2.80
CA ASN A 2 7.21 -15.35 4.09
C ASN A 2 8.60 -15.46 4.74
N ILE A 3 8.80 -14.72 5.82
CA ILE A 3 10.00 -14.75 6.64
C ILE A 3 9.73 -15.74 7.77
N ARG A 4 10.37 -16.89 7.78
CA ARG A 4 10.23 -17.85 8.90
C ARG A 4 10.98 -17.31 10.11
N SER A 5 10.32 -17.15 11.25
CA SER A 5 10.94 -16.88 12.56
C SER A 5 10.66 -18.03 13.51
N GLN A 6 11.44 -18.17 14.59
CA GLN A 6 11.29 -19.26 15.57
C GLN A 6 9.91 -19.32 16.24
N GLU A 7 9.11 -18.25 16.17
CA GLU A 7 7.75 -18.14 16.75
C GLU A 7 6.61 -18.20 15.73
N GLY A 8 6.89 -18.36 14.42
CA GLY A 8 5.86 -18.43 13.39
C GLY A 8 6.26 -17.93 12.00
N ILE A 9 5.31 -17.98 11.07
CA ILE A 9 5.45 -17.42 9.72
C ILE A 9 5.21 -15.92 9.79
N LYS A 10 6.26 -15.13 9.56
CA LYS A 10 6.11 -13.69 9.37
C LYS A 10 5.85 -13.38 7.90
N THR A 11 4.94 -12.48 7.60
CA THR A 11 4.52 -12.12 6.24
C THR A 11 4.73 -10.63 6.00
N THR A 12 5.41 -10.33 4.90
CA THR A 12 5.58 -8.97 4.37
C THR A 12 5.08 -8.89 2.93
N VAL A 13 4.74 -7.70 2.43
CA VAL A 13 4.41 -7.52 1.02
C VAL A 13 5.68 -7.68 0.19
N TYR A 14 5.72 -8.73 -0.65
CA TYR A 14 6.84 -8.91 -1.58
C TYR A 14 6.60 -8.10 -2.84
N ARG A 15 7.59 -7.30 -3.22
CA ARG A 15 7.62 -6.57 -4.49
C ARG A 15 8.67 -7.20 -5.40
N LYS A 16 8.27 -7.57 -6.61
CA LYS A 16 9.21 -8.05 -7.63
C LYS A 16 10.20 -6.92 -7.98
N PRO A 17 11.42 -7.25 -8.43
CA PRO A 17 12.40 -6.24 -8.86
C PRO A 17 11.90 -5.30 -9.97
N THR A 18 10.89 -5.73 -10.74
CA THR A 18 10.25 -4.94 -11.81
C THR A 18 9.03 -4.14 -11.34
N HIS A 19 8.68 -4.19 -10.04
CA HIS A 19 7.57 -3.41 -9.50
C HIS A 19 7.91 -1.92 -9.52
N SER A 20 7.16 -1.15 -10.29
CA SER A 20 7.45 0.26 -10.55
C SER A 20 6.76 1.22 -9.57
N ASP A 21 5.95 0.71 -8.64
CA ASP A 21 5.11 1.52 -7.74
C ASP A 21 4.19 2.52 -8.49
N LYS A 22 3.90 2.24 -9.78
CA LYS A 22 2.98 3.05 -10.58
C LYS A 22 1.55 2.54 -10.45
N TYR A 23 0.68 3.42 -10.01
CA TYR A 23 -0.77 3.22 -9.94
C TYR A 23 -1.47 4.19 -10.89
N VAL A 24 -2.80 4.14 -10.90
CA VAL A 24 -3.61 5.13 -11.64
C VAL A 24 -3.32 6.50 -11.05
N HIS A 25 -2.78 7.41 -11.86
CA HIS A 25 -2.51 8.78 -11.45
C HIS A 25 -3.82 9.51 -11.10
N PHE A 26 -3.79 10.39 -10.10
CA PHE A 26 -5.00 11.05 -9.60
C PHE A 26 -5.68 11.98 -10.63
N THR A 27 -4.94 12.42 -11.65
CA THR A 27 -5.47 13.26 -12.75
C THR A 27 -6.02 12.44 -13.93
N SER A 28 -6.01 11.11 -13.85
CA SER A 28 -6.58 10.27 -14.89
C SER A 28 -8.10 10.43 -14.95
N HIS A 29 -8.69 10.14 -16.12
CA HIS A 29 -10.13 10.28 -16.41
C HIS A 29 -10.99 9.18 -15.75
N HIS A 30 -10.67 8.79 -14.52
CA HIS A 30 -11.44 7.83 -13.74
C HIS A 30 -12.27 8.56 -12.66
N PRO A 31 -13.41 8.00 -12.24
CA PRO A 31 -14.13 8.51 -11.08
C PRO A 31 -13.26 8.47 -9.81
N GLN A 32 -13.42 9.46 -8.93
CA GLN A 32 -12.65 9.54 -7.68
C GLN A 32 -12.84 8.30 -6.79
N GLN A 33 -14.02 7.71 -6.81
CA GLN A 33 -14.34 6.49 -6.05
C GLN A 33 -13.43 5.32 -6.46
N VAL A 34 -13.06 5.22 -7.75
CA VAL A 34 -12.14 4.18 -8.22
C VAL A 34 -10.74 4.40 -7.64
N MET A 35 -10.26 5.64 -7.65
CA MET A 35 -8.95 6.00 -7.10
C MET A 35 -8.89 5.72 -5.59
N ILE A 36 -9.92 6.12 -4.85
CA ILE A 36 -10.04 5.88 -3.41
C ILE A 36 -10.11 4.38 -3.12
N GLY A 37 -10.88 3.61 -3.90
CA GLY A 37 -10.98 2.16 -3.75
C GLY A 37 -9.64 1.43 -3.98
N ILE A 38 -8.80 1.92 -4.90
CA ILE A 38 -7.44 1.39 -5.10
C ILE A 38 -6.58 1.62 -3.84
N LEU A 39 -6.61 2.82 -3.26
CA LEU A 39 -5.89 3.14 -2.02
C LEU A 39 -6.37 2.25 -0.86
N GLN A 40 -7.68 2.18 -0.64
CA GLN A 40 -8.28 1.35 0.43
C GLN A 40 -7.90 -0.12 0.26
N GLY A 41 -8.03 -0.66 -0.95
CA GLY A 41 -7.66 -2.05 -1.22
C GLY A 41 -6.16 -2.34 -1.02
N MET A 42 -5.27 -1.34 -1.05
CA MET A 42 -3.88 -1.51 -0.67
C MET A 42 -3.67 -1.51 0.85
N VAL A 43 -4.34 -0.60 1.55
CA VAL A 43 -4.32 -0.53 3.02
C VAL A 43 -4.91 -1.81 3.62
N ASP A 44 -6.07 -2.25 3.16
CA ASP A 44 -6.73 -3.47 3.61
C ASP A 44 -5.83 -4.71 3.43
N ARG A 45 -5.12 -4.77 2.30
CA ARG A 45 -4.17 -5.86 2.04
C ARG A 45 -2.96 -5.79 2.97
N ALA A 46 -2.44 -4.60 3.26
CA ALA A 46 -1.37 -4.43 4.22
C ALA A 46 -1.82 -4.89 5.63
N LEU A 47 -3.04 -4.51 6.04
CA LEU A 47 -3.62 -4.92 7.32
C LEU A 47 -3.86 -6.44 7.41
N ALA A 48 -4.32 -7.06 6.33
CA ALA A 48 -4.65 -8.48 6.30
C ALA A 48 -3.40 -9.39 6.21
N ILE A 49 -2.31 -8.92 5.60
CA ILE A 49 -1.15 -9.76 5.26
C ILE A 49 0.08 -9.41 6.09
N CYS A 50 0.32 -8.15 6.45
CA CYS A 50 1.55 -7.80 7.18
C CYS A 50 1.43 -8.13 8.66
N ASP A 51 2.50 -8.71 9.22
CA ASP A 51 2.62 -8.73 10.68
C ASP A 51 2.63 -7.30 11.25
N PRO A 52 2.12 -7.10 12.47
CA PRO A 52 2.13 -5.81 13.15
C PRO A 52 3.51 -5.14 13.17
N LYS A 53 4.58 -5.93 13.22
CA LYS A 53 5.98 -5.44 13.20
C LYS A 53 6.36 -4.74 11.89
N TYR A 54 5.79 -5.15 10.76
CA TYR A 54 6.12 -4.62 9.43
C TYR A 54 5.02 -3.72 8.84
N LEU A 55 3.84 -3.72 9.45
CA LEU A 55 2.69 -2.95 9.00
C LEU A 55 3.00 -1.45 8.88
N GLY A 56 3.67 -0.86 9.87
CA GLY A 56 4.00 0.58 9.83
C GLY A 56 4.91 0.96 8.65
N GLN A 57 5.87 0.09 8.31
CA GLN A 57 6.73 0.30 7.15
C GLN A 57 5.93 0.19 5.85
N GLU A 58 5.01 -0.77 5.76
CA GLU A 58 4.17 -0.98 4.59
C GLU A 58 3.19 0.16 4.36
N LEU A 59 2.52 0.65 5.42
CA LEU A 59 1.65 1.83 5.35
C LEU A 59 2.44 3.08 4.94
N GLY A 60 3.67 3.24 5.46
CA GLY A 60 4.57 4.32 5.06
C GLY A 60 4.95 4.25 3.58
N HIS A 61 5.18 3.05 3.05
CA HIS A 61 5.44 2.82 1.62
C HIS A 61 4.21 3.19 0.78
N ILE A 62 3.03 2.65 1.12
CA ILE A 62 1.76 2.97 0.45
C ILE A 62 1.57 4.50 0.40
N ARG A 63 1.74 5.20 1.53
CA ARG A 63 1.57 6.65 1.59
C ARG A 63 2.50 7.40 0.65
N ARG A 64 3.77 7.01 0.58
CA ARG A 64 4.75 7.61 -0.33
C ARG A 64 4.36 7.36 -1.79
N THR A 65 4.06 6.11 -2.11
CA THR A 65 3.71 5.70 -3.46
C THR A 65 2.48 6.44 -3.99
N PHE A 66 1.38 6.51 -3.22
CA PHE A 66 0.17 7.21 -3.69
C PHE A 66 0.38 8.73 -3.79
N LYS A 67 1.20 9.32 -2.92
CA LYS A 67 1.62 10.72 -3.05
C LYS A 67 2.37 10.97 -4.37
N GLU A 68 3.28 10.09 -4.74
CA GLU A 68 4.02 10.14 -6.02
C GLU A 68 3.10 9.92 -7.24
N ASN A 69 1.99 9.21 -7.06
CA ASN A 69 0.94 9.04 -8.08
C ASN A 69 -0.10 10.20 -8.07
N GLY A 70 0.19 11.31 -7.39
CA GLY A 70 -0.61 12.54 -7.43
C GLY A 70 -1.81 12.58 -6.48
N TYR A 71 -1.94 11.64 -5.55
CA TYR A 71 -3.07 11.63 -4.62
C TYR A 71 -2.93 12.75 -3.59
N PRO A 72 -4.02 13.47 -3.29
CA PRO A 72 -3.98 14.57 -2.34
C PRO A 72 -3.76 14.07 -0.90
N VAL A 73 -2.96 14.82 -0.13
CA VAL A 73 -2.47 14.42 1.19
C VAL A 73 -3.60 14.15 2.20
N HIS A 74 -4.73 14.86 2.09
CA HIS A 74 -5.87 14.66 3.00
C HIS A 74 -6.50 13.27 2.85
N LEU A 75 -6.47 12.66 1.65
CA LEU A 75 -6.93 11.29 1.45
C LEU A 75 -5.97 10.27 2.07
N LEU A 76 -4.68 10.62 2.14
CA LEU A 76 -3.62 9.78 2.67
C LEU A 76 -3.49 9.85 4.21
N SER A 77 -4.02 10.90 4.84
CA SER A 77 -4.02 11.07 6.29
C SER A 77 -5.25 10.48 6.99
N THR A 78 -6.26 10.07 6.22
CA THR A 78 -7.56 9.61 6.73
C THR A 78 -7.60 8.08 6.95
N GLN A 79 -6.52 7.37 6.61
CA GLN A 79 -6.40 5.91 6.73
C GLN A 79 -5.50 5.53 7.91
#